data_AF-A0A2X1PLE1-F1
#
_entry.id   AF-A0A2X1PLE1-F1
#
_cell.length_a   1.000
_cell.length_b   1.000
_cell.length_c   1.000
_cell.angle_alpha   90.00
_cell.angle_beta   90.00
_cell.angle_gamma   90.00
#
_symmetry.space_group_name_H-M   'P 1'
#
loop_
_entity.id
_entity.type
_entity.pdbx_description
1 polymer ?
#
loop_
_entity_poly.entity_id
_entity_poly.type
_entity_poly.pdbx_seq_one_letter_code
_entity_poly.pdbx_strand_id
1 'polypeptide(L)'
;MKNVFLRVADSNRGPLTREQIKNLEYDKNIRLFEDEIVPDFNEEDLDQALLELYKTKVNFTSGDILDLLYKRNLLTKKEGCYQFKKISHFTLFYHAGTLHSFSISPLCSL
;
A
#
# COMPACT_ATOMS: atom_id res chain seq x y z
N MET A 1 0.36 -23.79 -5.46
CA MET A 1 1.30 -22.64 -5.49
C MET A 1 1.25 -22.05 -6.89
N LYS A 2 1.01 -20.73 -7.05
CA LYS A 2 0.88 -20.11 -8.38
C LYS A 2 2.27 -19.80 -8.94
N ASN A 3 2.52 -20.19 -10.19
CA ASN A 3 3.77 -19.91 -10.90
C ASN A 3 3.69 -18.52 -11.54
N VAL A 4 4.74 -17.70 -11.37
CA VAL A 4 4.84 -16.33 -11.90
C VAL A 4 5.83 -16.32 -13.06
N PHE A 5 5.49 -15.61 -14.15
CA PHE A 5 6.32 -15.50 -15.35
C PHE A 5 6.49 -14.02 -15.71
N LEU A 6 7.67 -13.65 -16.23
CA LEU A 6 7.97 -12.33 -16.76
C LEU A 6 7.75 -12.32 -18.28
N ARG A 7 6.89 -11.44 -18.79
CA ARG A 7 6.76 -11.21 -20.23
C ARG A 7 7.89 -10.31 -20.72
N VAL A 8 8.59 -10.74 -21.76
CA VAL A 8 9.65 -9.99 -22.44
C VAL A 8 9.38 -10.07 -23.94
N ALA A 9 8.96 -8.95 -24.53
CA ALA A 9 8.45 -8.89 -25.90
C ALA A 9 7.34 -9.94 -26.12
N ASP A 10 7.56 -10.86 -27.07
CA ASP A 10 6.62 -11.92 -27.46
C ASP A 10 6.84 -13.24 -26.71
N SER A 11 7.73 -13.25 -25.72
CA SER A 11 8.09 -14.45 -24.97
C SER A 11 7.84 -14.31 -23.47
N ASN A 12 7.61 -15.45 -22.80
CA ASN A 12 7.48 -15.51 -21.34
C ASN A 12 8.69 -16.22 -20.75
N ARG A 13 9.37 -15.57 -19.79
CA ARG A 13 10.47 -16.14 -18.99
C ARG A 13 9.95 -16.60 -17.63
N GLY A 14 10.32 -17.80 -17.21
CA GLY A 14 10.00 -18.33 -15.89
C GLY A 14 9.82 -19.85 -15.87
N PRO A 15 9.31 -20.43 -14.77
CA PRO A 15 8.76 -19.74 -13.61
C PRO A 15 9.82 -18.99 -12.79
N LEU A 16 9.47 -17.80 -12.30
CA LEU A 16 10.38 -16.96 -11.52
C LEU A 16 10.55 -17.48 -10.09
N THR A 17 11.76 -17.33 -9.56
CA THR A 17 12.02 -17.55 -8.14
C THR A 17 11.48 -16.40 -7.29
N ARG A 18 11.34 -16.61 -5.98
CA ARG A 18 10.92 -15.56 -5.05
C ARG A 18 11.84 -14.33 -5.08
N GLU A 19 13.14 -14.55 -5.24
CA GLU A 19 14.13 -13.49 -5.32
C GLU A 19 13.99 -12.67 -6.62
N GLN A 20 13.77 -13.34 -7.75
CA GLN A 20 13.52 -12.67 -9.03
C GLN A 20 12.23 -11.85 -9.02
N ILE A 21 11.17 -12.36 -8.39
CA ILE A 21 9.93 -11.61 -8.19
C ILE A 21 10.19 -10.36 -7.35
N LYS A 22 10.91 -10.51 -6.23
CA LYS A 22 11.27 -9.39 -5.34
C LYS A 22 12.07 -8.32 -6.10
N ASN A 23 13.04 -8.71 -6.91
CA ASN A 23 13.84 -7.75 -7.70
C ASN A 23 12.99 -6.99 -8.72
N LEU A 24 12.01 -7.64 -9.36
CA LEU A 24 11.07 -6.96 -10.26
C LEU A 24 10.16 -5.97 -9.53
N GLU A 25 9.78 -6.24 -8.28
CA GLU A 25 9.04 -5.28 -7.45
C GLU A 25 9.91 -4.06 -7.11
N TYR A 26 11.22 -4.24 -6.90
CA TYR A 26 12.16 -3.14 -6.66
C TYR A 26 12.44 -2.33 -7.93
N ASP A 27 12.76 -2.99 -9.06
CA ASP A 27 13.08 -2.35 -10.34
C ASP A 27 11.93 -1.49 -10.86
N LYS A 28 10.68 -1.88 -10.57
CA LYS A 28 9.50 -1.09 -10.94
C LYS A 28 9.30 0.17 -10.08
N ASN A 29 10.22 0.52 -9.18
CA ASN A 29 10.15 1.66 -8.25
C ASN A 29 8.87 1.71 -7.39
N ILE A 30 8.15 0.59 -7.28
CA ILE A 30 6.83 0.56 -6.63
C ILE A 30 6.99 0.78 -5.12
N ARG A 31 8.06 0.25 -4.52
CA ARG A 31 8.39 0.47 -3.09
C ARG A 31 8.85 1.89 -2.79
N LEU A 32 9.62 2.52 -3.68
CA LEU A 32 10.03 3.91 -3.51
C LEU A 32 8.80 4.82 -3.52
N PHE A 33 7.87 4.57 -4.42
CA PHE A 33 6.60 5.28 -4.50
C PHE A 33 5.74 5.09 -3.23
N GLU A 34 5.72 3.89 -2.66
CA GLU A 34 4.95 3.59 -1.45
C GLU A 34 5.52 4.27 -0.20
N ASP A 35 6.85 4.33 -0.09
CA ASP A 35 7.57 4.93 1.05
C ASP A 35 7.81 6.45 0.91
N GLU A 36 7.42 7.06 -0.22
CA GLU A 36 7.46 8.51 -0.41
C GLU A 36 6.61 9.23 0.66
N ILE A 37 7.22 10.23 1.30
CA ILE A 37 6.54 11.10 2.27
C ILE A 37 5.75 12.17 1.53
N VAL A 38 4.51 12.40 1.98
CA VAL A 38 3.68 13.50 1.51
C VAL A 38 3.68 14.57 2.61
N PRO A 39 4.48 15.66 2.46
CA PRO A 39 4.72 16.61 3.55
C PRO A 39 3.49 17.45 3.91
N ASP A 40 2.61 17.71 2.95
CA ASP A 40 1.41 18.53 3.13
C ASP A 40 0.18 17.71 3.56
N PHE A 41 0.36 16.40 3.82
CA PHE A 41 -0.74 15.50 4.20
C PHE A 41 -0.77 15.27 5.70
N ASN A 42 -1.93 15.51 6.30
CA ASN A 42 -2.16 15.50 7.74
C ASN A 42 -3.27 14.52 8.13
N GLU A 43 -3.51 14.35 9.43
CA GLU A 43 -4.59 13.49 9.93
C GLU A 43 -5.98 13.96 9.48
N GLU A 44 -6.18 15.28 9.34
CA GLU A 44 -7.46 15.87 8.92
C GLU A 44 -7.81 15.53 7.46
N ASP A 45 -6.81 15.20 6.64
CA ASP A 45 -7.00 14.79 5.24
C ASP A 45 -7.49 13.33 5.11
N LEU A 46 -7.46 12.57 6.22
CA LEU A 46 -7.99 11.21 6.26
C LEU A 46 -9.49 11.21 6.50
N ASP A 47 -10.18 10.38 5.71
CA ASP A 47 -11.59 10.08 5.95
C ASP A 47 -11.76 9.39 7.31
N GLN A 48 -12.40 10.10 8.25
CA GLN A 48 -12.60 9.62 9.61
C GLN A 48 -13.49 8.37 9.66
N ALA A 49 -14.46 8.23 8.75
CA ALA A 49 -15.28 7.02 8.66
C ALA A 49 -14.43 5.82 8.22
N LEU A 50 -13.46 6.04 7.32
CA LEU A 50 -12.50 5.02 6.89
C LEU A 50 -11.61 4.57 8.05
N LEU A 51 -11.17 5.50 8.90
CA LEU A 51 -10.36 5.19 10.08
C LEU A 51 -11.14 4.36 11.11
N GLU A 52 -12.40 4.69 11.37
CA GLU A 52 -13.26 3.91 12.27
C GLU A 52 -13.52 2.49 11.74
N LEU A 53 -13.77 2.35 10.44
CA LEU A 53 -13.86 1.04 9.77
C LEU A 53 -12.56 0.25 9.94
N TYR A 54 -11.41 0.90 9.74
CA TYR A 54 -10.11 0.27 9.89
C TYR A 54 -9.87 -0.19 11.33
N LYS A 55 -10.14 0.67 12.33
CA LYS A 55 -10.05 0.33 13.77
C LYS A 55 -10.89 -0.89 14.12
N THR A 56 -12.14 -0.91 13.66
CA THR A 56 -13.07 -2.02 13.87
C THR A 56 -12.51 -3.30 13.27
N LYS A 57 -12.00 -3.24 12.04
CA LYS A 57 -11.47 -4.40 11.33
C LYS A 57 -10.22 -4.97 11.98
N VAL A 58 -9.34 -4.13 12.53
CA VAL A 58 -8.13 -4.58 13.22
C VAL A 58 -8.35 -4.87 14.71
N ASN A 59 -9.60 -4.80 15.19
CA ASN A 59 -9.99 -4.93 16.60
C ASN A 59 -9.19 -3.99 17.53
N PHE A 60 -8.94 -2.77 17.08
CA PHE A 60 -8.22 -1.76 17.84
C PHE A 60 -9.19 -1.00 18.73
N THR A 61 -9.13 -1.26 20.04
CA THR A 61 -10.10 -0.76 21.03
C THR A 61 -9.57 0.35 21.92
N SER A 62 -8.25 0.59 21.96
CA SER A 62 -7.65 1.60 22.81
C SER A 62 -6.32 2.13 22.26
N GLY A 63 -6.10 3.44 22.45
CA GLY A 63 -4.90 4.15 22.02
C GLY A 63 -5.15 5.14 20.89
N ASP A 64 -4.09 5.85 20.52
CA ASP A 64 -4.09 6.81 19.42
C ASP A 64 -4.09 6.07 18.06
N ILE A 65 -4.88 6.57 17.11
CA ILE A 65 -4.89 6.06 15.74
C ILE A 65 -3.54 6.26 15.07
N LEU A 66 -2.84 7.36 15.33
CA LEU A 66 -1.53 7.62 14.75
C LEU A 66 -0.50 6.56 15.19
N ASP A 67 -0.56 6.11 16.44
CA ASP A 67 0.28 5.02 16.93
C ASP A 67 -0.02 3.69 16.22
N LEU A 68 -1.29 3.41 15.92
CA LEU A 68 -1.69 2.24 15.13
C LEU A 68 -1.12 2.33 13.71
N LEU A 69 -1.29 3.47 13.05
CA LEU A 69 -0.81 3.70 11.68
C LEU A 69 0.73 3.65 11.61
N TYR A 70 1.43 4.16 12.63
CA TYR A 70 2.89 4.06 12.76
C TYR A 70 3.34 2.60 12.90
N LYS A 71 2.69 1.81 13.78
CA LYS A 71 2.99 0.36 13.93
C LYS A 71 2.73 -0.44 12.65
N ARG A 72 1.81 0.03 11.80
CA ARG A 72 1.49 -0.55 10.49
C ARG A 72 2.39 -0.06 9.36
N ASN A 73 3.41 0.75 9.68
CA ASN A 73 4.36 1.32 8.73
C ASN A 73 3.70 2.21 7.65
N LEU A 74 2.55 2.81 7.98
CA LEU A 74 1.86 3.79 7.14
C LEU A 74 2.40 5.20 7.40
N LEU A 75 2.82 5.47 8.64
CA LEU A 75 3.48 6.71 9.02
C LEU A 75 4.96 6.47 9.27
N THR A 76 5.75 7.53 9.18
CA THR A 76 7.05 7.62 9.84
C THR A 76 7.04 8.74 10.87
N LYS A 77 7.95 8.67 11.84
CA LYS A 77 8.14 9.71 12.85
C LYS A 77 9.50 10.35 12.66
N LYS A 78 9.53 11.64 12.34
CA LYS A 78 10.76 12.41 12.15
C LYS A 78 10.68 13.67 13.00
N GLU A 79 11.70 13.91 13.82
CA GLU A 79 11.80 15.12 14.69
C GLU A 79 10.59 15.32 15.63
N GLY A 80 9.90 14.23 15.99
CA GLY A 80 8.71 14.29 16.84
C GLY A 80 7.39 14.47 16.09
N CYS A 81 7.42 14.76 14.79
CA CYS A 81 6.24 14.90 13.94
C CYS A 81 5.95 13.60 13.17
N TYR A 82 4.67 13.31 12.98
CA TYR A 82 4.23 12.24 12.09
C TYR A 82 4.23 12.70 10.64
N GLN A 83 4.71 11.84 9.75
CA GLN A 83 4.77 12.07 8.32
C GLN A 83 4.10 10.90 7.61
N PHE A 84 3.11 11.20 6.79
CA PHE A 84 2.34 10.18 6.09
C PHE A 84 3.08 9.71 4.84
N LYS A 85 3.12 8.39 4.65
CA LYS A 85 3.58 7.81 3.39
C LYS A 85 2.47 7.81 2.36
N LYS A 86 2.82 7.86 1.10
CA LYS A 86 1.87 7.77 -0.03
C LYS A 86 0.99 6.53 0.02
N ILE A 87 1.52 5.41 0.51
CA ILE A 87 0.78 4.16 0.68
C ILE A 87 -0.30 4.21 1.78
N SER A 88 -0.30 5.22 2.65
CA SER A 88 -1.25 5.34 3.76
C SER A 88 -2.68 5.38 3.25
N HIS A 89 -2.93 6.23 2.25
CA HIS A 89 -4.25 6.39 1.65
C HIS A 89 -4.70 5.09 0.97
N PHE A 90 -3.83 4.49 0.14
CA PHE A 90 -4.14 3.26 -0.57
C PHE A 90 -4.41 2.09 0.38
N THR A 91 -3.56 1.89 1.39
CA THR A 91 -3.70 0.76 2.33
C THR A 91 -4.95 0.89 3.19
N LEU A 92 -5.28 2.10 3.64
CA LEU A 92 -6.51 2.35 4.41
C LEU A 92 -7.75 2.08 3.56
N PHE A 93 -7.76 2.52 2.30
CA PHE A 93 -8.86 2.23 1.37
C PHE A 93 -9.02 0.72 1.11
N TYR A 94 -7.92 0.01 0.86
CA TYR A 94 -7.95 -1.43 0.58
C TYR A 94 -8.36 -2.25 1.80
N HIS A 95 -7.88 -1.88 2.99
CA HIS A 95 -8.22 -2.60 4.21
C HIS A 95 -9.59 -2.22 4.77
N ALA A 96 -10.09 -1.00 4.63
CA ALA A 96 -11.43 -0.64 5.11
C ALA A 96 -12.58 -1.20 4.25
N GLY A 97 -12.28 -1.78 3.07
CA GLY A 97 -13.25 -2.57 2.31
C GLY A 97 -14.11 -1.79 1.32
N THR A 98 -13.82 -0.51 1.09
CA THR A 98 -14.45 0.30 0.03
C THR A 98 -13.82 0.03 -1.33
N LEU A 99 -13.99 -1.20 -1.83
CA LEU A 99 -13.87 -1.47 -3.27
C LEU A 99 -15.14 -0.94 -3.96
N HIS A 100 -15.20 0.36 -4.21
CA HIS A 100 -15.89 0.81 -5.41
C HIS A 100 -14.83 1.22 -6.44
N SER A 101 -14.45 0.21 -7.23
CA SER A 101 -13.95 0.36 -8.60
C SER A 101 -12.87 1.42 -8.86
N PHE A 102 -11.66 1.21 -8.33
CA PHE A 102 -10.50 1.49 -9.17
C PHE A 102 -10.17 0.24 -9.97
N SER A 103 -10.72 0.21 -11.19
CA SER A 103 -10.21 -0.61 -12.27
C SER A 103 -8.76 -0.20 -12.51
N ILE A 104 -7.81 -0.87 -11.85
CA ILE A 104 -6.51 -1.06 -12.49
C ILE A 104 -6.83 -2.03 -13.62
N SER A 105 -7.22 -1.48 -14.77
CA SER A 105 -7.47 -2.24 -15.97
C SER A 105 -6.18 -3.04 -16.24
N PRO A 106 -6.17 -4.38 -16.12
CA PRO A 106 -5.15 -5.13 -16.80
C PRO A 106 -5.52 -4.96 -18.27
N LEU A 107 -4.70 -4.24 -19.03
CA LEU A 107 -4.71 -4.32 -20.49
C LEU A 107 -4.30 -5.76 -20.87
N CYS A 108 -5.22 -6.70 -20.66
CA CYS A 108 -5.42 -7.91 -21.40
C CYS A 108 -6.70 -7.68 -22.19
N SER A 109 -6.55 -7.22 -23.43
CA SER A 109 -7.60 -7.30 -24.43
C SER A 109 -6.92 -7.53 -25.78
N LEU A 110 -6.99 -8.81 -26.19
CA LEU A 110 -6.77 -9.40 -27.52
C LEU A 110 -5.33 -9.46 -28.05
#